data_AF-A0A4V1UQ12-F1
#
_entry.id   AF-A0A4V1UQ12-F1
#
_cell.length_a   1.000
_cell.length_b   1.000
_cell.length_c   1.000
_cell.angle_alpha   90.00
_cell.angle_beta   90.00
_cell.angle_gamma   90.00
#
_symmetry.space_group_name_H-M   'P 1'
#
loop_
_entity.id
_entity.type
_entity.pdbx_description
1 polymer ?
#
loop_
_entity_poly.entity_id
_entity_poly.type
_entity_poly.pdbx_seq_one_letter_code
_entity_poly.pdbx_strand_id
1 'polypeptide(L)' 'MKYETLFLMVRVVVHADHASSAEIVAELENQSTLVLTDTANINVLETEILVSRIRNAKVHKPKSYEKSPAIPHCESGS' A
#
# COMPACT_ATOMS: atom_id res chain seq x y z
N MET A 1 36.02 -3.40 11.85
CA MET A 1 34.73 -3.85 12.40
C MET A 1 33.85 -4.34 11.27
N LYS A 2 32.98 -5.33 11.50
CA LYS A 2 32.04 -5.81 10.50
C LYS A 2 30.71 -5.10 10.73
N TYR A 3 30.23 -4.40 9.71
CA TYR A 3 28.90 -3.80 9.70
C TYR A 3 27.98 -4.69 8.89
N GLU A 4 26.73 -4.81 9.32
CA GLU A 4 25.69 -5.54 8.61
C GLU A 4 24.49 -4.61 8.44
N THR A 5 23.95 -4.56 7.23
CA THR A 5 22.73 -3.78 6.94
C THR A 5 21.53 -4.69 7.11
N LEU A 6 20.59 -4.29 7.96
CA LEU A 6 19.33 -4.99 8.18
C LEU A 6 18.18 -4.21 7.54
N PHE A 7 17.30 -4.90 6.83
CA PHE A 7 16.09 -4.30 6.25
C PHE A 7 14.86 -4.75 7.04
N LEU A 8 14.13 -3.79 7.60
CA LEU A 8 12.82 -4.03 8.20
C LEU A 8 11.72 -3.74 7.17
N MET A 9 10.85 -4.73 6.91
CA MET A 9 9.63 -4.51 6.14
C MET A 9 8.47 -4.19 7.08
N VAL A 10 7.95 -2.96 7.00
CA VAL A 10 6.82 -2.49 7.81
C VAL A 10 5.64 -2.17 6.89
N ARG A 11 4.44 -2.67 7.24
CA ARG A 11 3.20 -2.25 6.57
C ARG A 11 2.58 -1.09 7.33
N VAL A 12 2.53 0.06 6.68
CA VAL A 12 1.88 1.26 7.22
C VAL A 12 0.58 1.50 6.47
N VAL A 13 -0.50 1.76 7.21
CA VAL A 13 -1.79 2.21 6.65
C VAL A 13 -2.01 3.63 7.14
N VAL A 14 -2.20 4.55 6.19
CA VAL A 14 -2.34 5.97 6.49
C VAL A 14 -3.69 6.48 5.99
N HIS A 15 -4.25 7.44 6.73
CA HIS A 15 -5.27 8.35 6.21
C HIS A 15 -4.58 9.66 5.90
N ALA A 16 -4.83 10.25 4.74
CA ALA A 16 -4.15 11.46 4.31
C ALA A 16 -5.08 12.33 3.47
N ASP A 17 -4.93 13.64 3.62
CA ASP A 17 -5.67 14.67 2.88
C ASP A 17 -4.94 15.14 1.60
N HIS A 18 -3.88 14.43 1.21
CA HIS A 18 -3.09 14.73 0.02
C HIS A 18 -3.75 14.23 -1.26
N ALA A 19 -3.57 14.98 -2.35
CA ALA A 19 -4.15 14.65 -3.65
C ALA A 19 -3.41 13.49 -4.33
N SER A 20 -2.13 13.29 -4.01
CA SER A 20 -1.32 12.24 -4.60
C SER A 20 -0.60 11.40 -3.56
N SER A 21 -0.43 10.11 -3.87
CA SER A 21 0.45 9.23 -3.09
C SER A 21 1.93 9.63 -3.16
N ALA A 22 2.32 10.66 -3.92
CA ALA A 22 3.70 11.14 -3.95
C ALA A 22 3.91 12.12 -2.82
N GLU A 23 2.97 13.03 -2.63
CA GLU A 23 2.91 13.95 -1.49
C GLU A 23 2.87 13.18 -0.16
N ILE A 24 2.01 12.15 -0.06
CA ILE A 24 1.94 11.30 1.15
C ILE A 24 3.31 10.67 1.47
N VAL A 25 3.99 10.13 0.46
CA VAL A 25 5.30 9.47 0.64
C VAL A 25 6.35 10.50 1.03
N ALA A 26 6.41 11.64 0.34
CA ALA A 26 7.37 12.70 0.64
C ALA A 26 7.16 13.27 2.04
N GLU A 27 5.91 13.46 2.49
CA GLU A 27 5.63 13.87 3.86
C GLU A 27 6.09 12.82 4.87
N LEU A 28 5.77 11.55 4.63
CA LEU A 28 6.18 10.47 5.52
C LEU A 28 7.70 10.37 5.63
N GLU A 29 8.43 10.43 4.52
CA GLU A 29 9.90 10.37 4.49
C GLU A 29 10.57 11.55 5.20
N ASN A 30 10.01 12.76 5.06
CA ASN A 30 10.64 13.96 5.63
C ASN A 30 10.22 14.26 7.07
N GLN A 31 9.02 13.84 7.49
CA GLN A 31 8.45 14.24 8.78
C GLN A 31 8.28 13.09 9.76
N SER A 32 8.26 11.84 9.29
CA SER A 32 8.16 10.69 10.20
C SER A 32 9.49 10.35 10.82
N THR A 33 9.45 9.79 12.03
CA THR A 33 10.64 9.31 12.72
C THR A 33 10.50 7.81 12.95
N LEU A 34 11.51 7.05 12.54
CA LEU A 34 11.68 5.65 12.91
C LEU A 34 12.81 5.58 13.93
N VAL A 35 12.52 5.06 15.12
CA VAL A 35 13.51 4.89 16.18
C VAL A 35 13.69 3.40 16.44
N LEU A 36 14.91 2.91 16.28
CA LEU A 36 15.36 1.62 16.79
C LEU A 36 16.41 1.89 17.87
N THR A 37 16.24 1.24 19.02
CA THR A 37 17.18 1.36 20.13
C THR A 37 18.19 0.22 20.09
N ASP A 38 19.34 0.46 20.70
CA ASP A 38 20.31 -0.59 20.98
C ASP A 38 19.69 -1.75 21.75
N THR A 39 20.29 -2.92 21.56
CA THR A 39 20.01 -4.11 22.37
C THR A 39 21.29 -4.58 23.03
N ALA A 40 21.21 -5.62 23.86
CA ALA A 40 22.37 -6.13 24.60
C ALA A 40 23.61 -6.45 23.74
N ASN A 41 23.43 -6.77 22.45
CA ASN A 41 24.51 -7.16 21.54
C ASN A 41 24.52 -6.40 20.21
N ILE A 42 23.61 -5.44 19.99
CA ILE A 42 23.48 -4.72 18.73
C ILE A 42 23.48 -3.23 19.03
N ASN A 43 24.44 -2.52 18.41
CA ASN A 43 24.51 -1.08 18.40
C ASN A 43 23.91 -0.56 17.08
N VAL A 44 22.85 0.24 17.16
CA VAL A 44 22.16 0.83 16.02
C VAL A 44 22.86 2.13 15.66
N LEU A 45 23.57 2.12 14.54
CA LEU A 45 24.36 3.29 14.11
C LEU A 45 23.51 4.33 13.38
N GLU A 46 22.54 3.87 12.61
CA GLU A 46 21.71 4.70 11.75
C GLU A 46 20.37 4.03 11.49
N THR A 47 19.32 4.84 11.40
CA THR A 47 17.97 4.42 11.05
C THR A 47 17.43 5.35 10.00
N GLU A 48 17.03 4.79 8.87
CA GLU A 48 16.43 5.53 7.76
C GLU A 48 15.04 4.98 7.44
N ILE A 49 14.13 5.85 7.01
CA ILE A 49 12.84 5.46 6.46
C ILE A 49 12.99 5.44 4.94
N LEU A 50 12.88 4.24 4.35
CA LEU A 50 12.84 4.06 2.90
C LEU A 50 11.43 3.61 2.50
N VAL A 51 10.65 4.49 1.84
CA VAL A 51 9.28 4.16 1.45
C VAL A 51 9.24 3.71 0.00
N SER A 52 8.90 2.45 -0.23
CA SER A 52 8.66 1.94 -1.59
C SER A 52 7.17 2.02 -1.94
N ARG A 53 6.84 2.69 -3.05
CA ARG A 53 5.47 2.69 -3.57
C ARG A 53 5.18 1.38 -4.32
N ILE A 54 4.45 0.47 -3.68
CA ILE A 54 3.88 -0.69 -4.38
C ILE A 54 2.54 -0.29 -4.99
N ARG A 55 2.52 0.01 -6.31
CA ARG A 55 1.27 0.22 -7.05
C ARG A 55 0.58 -1.12 -7.27
N ASN A 56 -0.47 -1.41 -6.51
CA ASN A 56 -1.25 -2.62 -6.73
C ASN A 56 -2.25 -2.37 -7.88
N ALA A 57 -1.81 -2.59 -9.12
CA ALA A 57 -2.59 -2.29 -10.34
C ALA A 57 -3.90 -3.10 -10.49
N LYS A 58 -4.22 -3.99 -9.55
CA LYS A 58 -5.36 -4.92 -9.64
C LYS A 58 -6.66 -4.38 -9.02
N VAL A 59 -6.68 -3.18 -8.41
CA VAL A 59 -7.86 -2.68 -7.66
C VAL A 59 -8.78 -1.76 -8.49
N HIS A 60 -8.62 -1.70 -9.83
CA HIS A 60 -9.62 -1.06 -10.69
C HIS A 60 -10.04 -2.00 -11.84
N LYS A 61 -11.03 -2.85 -11.55
CA LYS A 61 -12.02 -3.23 -12.56
C LYS A 61 -13.38 -2.79 -12.05
N PRO A 62 -13.95 -1.64 -12.48
CA PRO A 62 -15.39 -1.53 -12.44
C PRO A 62 -15.94 -2.66 -13.32
N LYS A 63 -16.60 -3.64 -12.72
CA LYS A 63 -17.42 -4.59 -13.49
C LYS A 63 -18.53 -3.77 -14.12
N SER A 64 -18.40 -3.43 -15.40
CA SER A 64 -19.54 -3.10 -16.22
C SER A 64 -20.48 -4.31 -16.15
N TYR A 65 -21.63 -4.14 -15.51
CA TYR A 65 -22.72 -5.10 -15.63
C TYR A 65 -23.15 -5.09 -17.10
N GLU A 66 -22.62 -6.03 -17.87
CA GLU A 66 -23.10 -6.36 -19.19
C GLU A 66 -24.53 -6.87 -19.01
N LYS A 67 -25.50 -6.10 -19.54
CA LYS A 67 -26.93 -6.43 -19.50
C LYS A 67 -27.13 -7.85 -20.00
N SER A 68 -27.67 -8.72 -19.15
CA SER A 68 -28.13 -10.05 -19.58
C SER A 68 -29.14 -9.90 -20.72
N PRO A 69 -29.06 -10.72 -21.79
CA PRO A 69 -30.06 -10.69 -22.85
C PRO A 69 -31.41 -11.17 -22.29
N ALA A 70 -32.47 -10.51 -22.75
CA ALA A 70 -33.85 -10.78 -22.35
C ALA A 70 -34.22 -12.24 -22.59
N ILE A 71 -34.83 -12.88 -21.59
CA ILE A 71 -35.47 -14.19 -21.71
C ILE A 71 -36.75 -13.97 -22.53
N PRO A 72 -36.97 -14.66 -23.66
CA PRO A 72 -38.24 -14.56 -24.37
C PRO A 72 -39.34 -15.20 -23.53
N HIS A 73 -40.45 -14.47 -23.37
CA HIS A 73 -41.67 -14.99 -22.76
C HIS A 73 -42.17 -16.22 -23.52
N CYS A 74 -42.35 -17.35 -22.83
CA CYS A 74 -43.16 -18.44 -23.34
C CYS A 74 -44.62 -17.98 -23.39
N GLU A 75 -45.19 -17.90 -24.59
CA GLU A 75 -46.63 -17.73 -24.78
C GLU A 75 -47.35 -19.00 -24.30
N SER A 76 -48.12 -18.88 -23.22
CA SER A 76 -49.18 -19.81 -22.88
C SER A 76 -50.42 -19.42 -23.68
N GLY A 77 -50.69 -20.13 -24.78
CA GLY A 77 -51.89 -19.97 -25.61
C GLY A 77 -52.64 -21.30 -25.75
N SER A 78 -53.76 -21.36 -25.02
CA SER A 78 -55.02 -22.10 -25.18
C SER A 78 -55.10 -23.34 -26.09
#